data_AF-A0A933EM04-F1
#
_entry.id   AF-A0A933EM04-F1
#
_cell.length_a   1.000
_cell.length_b   1.000
_cell.length_c   1.000
_cell.angle_alpha   90.00
_cell.angle_beta   90.00
_cell.angle_gamma   90.00
#
_symmetry.space_group_name_H-M   'P 1'
#
loop_
_entity.id
_entity.type
_entity.pdbx_description
1 polymer ?
#
loop_
_entity_poly.entity_id
_entity_poly.type
_entity_poly.pdbx_seq_one_letter_code
_entity_poly.pdbx_strand_id
1 'polypeptide(L)'
;LSTVLMGRPLKPDDVDRQGIRGLTGEAVRAARAGGHPFKLVCRVVREGGRVRATVQPEQLPMADPLANVRGASSIIHFDLDTLPAGLTLVSHDPGPDTTAYDMLADFINAVKTR
;
A
#
# COMPACT_ATOMS: atom_id res chain seq x y z
N LEU A 1 -1.05 -9.33 -2.35
CA LEU A 1 -0.69 -9.26 -0.92
C LEU A 1 -1.51 -10.24 -0.07
N SER A 2 -2.84 -10.14 -0.01
CA SER A 2 -3.66 -11.04 0.82
C SER A 2 -3.43 -12.54 0.53
N THR A 3 -3.46 -12.95 -0.74
CA THR A 3 -3.25 -14.36 -1.12
C THR A 3 -1.91 -14.91 -0.63
N VAL A 4 -0.83 -14.15 -0.82
CA VAL A 4 0.55 -14.60 -0.53
C VAL A 4 0.87 -14.48 0.97
N LEU A 5 0.61 -13.33 1.59
CA LEU A 5 1.02 -13.05 2.97
C LEU A 5 0.00 -13.55 4.00
N MET A 6 -1.29 -13.62 3.65
CA MET A 6 -2.36 -13.98 4.58
C MET A 6 -3.00 -15.35 4.28
N GLY A 7 -2.59 -16.02 3.19
CA GLY A 7 -3.15 -17.31 2.78
C GLY A 7 -4.63 -17.25 2.39
N ARG A 8 -5.12 -16.07 1.99
CA ARG A 8 -6.53 -15.84 1.66
C ARG A 8 -6.66 -15.34 0.23
N PRO A 9 -7.13 -16.18 -0.71
CA PRO A 9 -7.41 -15.75 -2.07
C PRO A 9 -8.41 -14.59 -2.06
N LEU A 10 -8.11 -13.56 -2.85
CA LEU A 10 -8.92 -12.35 -2.97
C LEU A 10 -8.90 -11.92 -4.44
N LYS A 11 -10.07 -11.79 -5.07
CA LYS A 11 -10.18 -11.29 -6.45
C LYS A 11 -10.30 -9.76 -6.44
N PRO A 12 -9.93 -9.07 -7.53
CA PRO A 12 -10.11 -7.62 -7.63
C PRO A 12 -11.54 -7.14 -7.39
N ASP A 13 -12.54 -7.94 -7.76
CA ASP A 13 -13.96 -7.62 -7.56
C ASP A 13 -14.43 -7.77 -6.11
N ASP A 14 -13.66 -8.47 -5.27
CA ASP A 14 -13.92 -8.60 -3.83
C ASP A 14 -13.41 -7.38 -3.03
N VAL A 15 -12.75 -6.42 -3.71
CA VAL A 15 -12.17 -5.23 -3.08
C VAL A 15 -13.14 -4.05 -3.20
N ASP A 16 -13.48 -3.44 -2.07
CA ASP A 16 -14.24 -2.19 -2.03
C ASP A 16 -13.35 -1.03 -2.51
N ARG A 17 -13.76 -0.33 -3.57
CA ARG A 17 -12.90 0.60 -4.31
C ARG A 17 -13.57 1.94 -4.52
N GLN A 18 -12.94 2.98 -4.00
CA GLN A 18 -13.23 4.38 -4.27
C GLN A 18 -12.00 5.07 -4.86
N GLY A 19 -12.14 5.67 -6.04
CA GLY A 19 -11.06 6.44 -6.67
C GLY A 19 -10.96 7.87 -6.12
N ILE A 20 -9.92 8.59 -6.54
CA ILE A 20 -9.68 10.00 -6.16
C ILE A 20 -10.42 11.04 -7.01
N ARG A 21 -11.24 10.63 -7.98
CA ARG A 21 -11.89 11.54 -8.95
C ARG A 21 -12.81 12.58 -8.31
N GLY A 22 -13.37 12.28 -7.14
CA GLY A 22 -14.23 13.20 -6.39
C GLY A 22 -13.47 14.24 -5.55
N LEU A 23 -12.14 14.15 -5.47
CA LEU A 23 -11.34 15.08 -4.67
C LEU A 23 -10.92 16.29 -5.50
N THR A 24 -11.20 17.48 -5.00
CA THR A 24 -10.70 18.72 -5.59
C THR A 24 -9.28 19.00 -5.12
N GLY A 25 -8.48 19.67 -5.97
CA GLY A 25 -7.13 20.08 -5.58
C GLY A 25 -7.11 21.02 -4.37
N GLU A 26 -8.17 21.81 -4.18
CA GLU A 26 -8.35 22.65 -2.98
C GLU A 26 -8.53 21.81 -1.71
N ALA A 27 -9.44 20.83 -1.74
CA ALA A 27 -9.66 19.92 -0.61
C ALA A 27 -8.38 19.18 -0.22
N VAL A 28 -7.60 18.71 -1.21
CA VAL A 28 -6.32 18.04 -0.98
C VAL A 28 -5.29 18.96 -0.32
N ARG A 29 -5.16 20.21 -0.79
CA ARG A 29 -4.25 21.19 -0.19
C ARG A 29 -4.68 21.60 1.22
N ALA A 30 -5.97 21.81 1.43
CA ALA A 30 -6.53 22.17 2.74
C ALA A 30 -6.31 21.05 3.77
N ALA A 31 -6.62 19.80 3.41
CA ALA A 31 -6.39 18.64 4.27
C ALA A 31 -4.91 18.49 4.67
N ARG A 32 -4.00 18.70 3.71
CA ARG A 32 -2.55 18.71 3.99
C ARG A 32 -2.15 19.85 4.92
N ALA A 33 -2.64 21.07 4.69
CA ALA A 33 -2.36 22.23 5.56
C ALA A 33 -2.90 22.02 6.98
N GLY A 34 -4.01 21.31 7.12
CA GLY A 34 -4.59 20.89 8.40
C GLY A 34 -3.92 19.68 9.07
N GLY A 35 -2.80 19.17 8.54
CA GLY A 35 -2.06 18.05 9.14
C GLY A 35 -2.65 16.66 8.89
N HIS A 36 -3.56 16.53 7.92
CA HIS A 36 -4.25 15.28 7.60
C HIS A 36 -4.29 15.04 6.09
N PRO A 37 -3.13 14.89 5.42
CA PRO A 37 -3.09 14.72 3.97
C PRO A 37 -3.92 13.51 3.51
N PHE A 38 -4.55 13.65 2.35
CA PHE A 38 -5.16 12.51 1.67
C PHE A 38 -4.10 11.56 1.09
N LYS A 39 -4.32 10.27 1.25
CA LYS A 39 -3.62 9.17 0.56
C LYS A 39 -4.64 8.20 -0.01
N LEU A 40 -4.38 7.66 -1.21
CA LEU A 40 -5.15 6.53 -1.72
C LEU A 40 -4.57 5.26 -1.09
N VAL A 41 -5.24 4.72 -0.07
CA VAL A 41 -4.72 3.62 0.74
C VAL A 41 -5.34 2.31 0.30
N CYS A 42 -4.48 1.33 0.02
CA CYS A 42 -4.86 -0.07 -0.11
C CYS A 42 -4.74 -0.72 1.27
N ARG A 43 -5.85 -1.12 1.88
CA ARG A 43 -5.85 -1.75 3.20
C ARG A 43 -6.42 -3.16 3.13
N VAL A 44 -5.81 -4.07 3.88
CA VAL A 44 -6.30 -5.43 4.06
C VAL A 44 -6.23 -5.80 5.53
N VAL A 45 -7.35 -6.23 6.12
CA VAL A 45 -7.45 -6.57 7.54
C VAL A 45 -8.08 -7.94 7.70
N ARG A 46 -7.62 -8.70 8.69
CA ARG A 46 -8.25 -9.95 9.10
C ARG A 46 -9.29 -9.66 10.19
N GLU A 47 -10.57 -9.88 9.88
CA GLU A 47 -11.69 -9.62 10.81
C GLU A 47 -12.60 -10.85 10.86
N GLY A 48 -12.88 -11.37 12.05
CA GLY A 48 -13.83 -12.48 12.24
C GLY A 48 -13.52 -13.74 11.39
N GLY A 49 -12.23 -14.05 11.20
CA GLY A 49 -11.78 -15.17 10.37
C GLY A 49 -11.82 -14.94 8.86
N ARG A 50 -12.34 -13.80 8.40
CA ARG A 50 -12.37 -13.35 7.01
C ARG A 50 -11.32 -12.28 6.75
N VAL A 51 -11.16 -11.90 5.48
CA VAL A 51 -10.36 -10.76 5.08
C VAL A 51 -11.27 -9.71 4.48
N ARG A 52 -11.09 -8.46 4.91
CA ARG A 52 -11.69 -7.28 4.29
C ARG A 52 -10.61 -6.50 3.57
N ALA A 53 -10.87 -6.08 2.34
CA ALA A 53 -9.94 -5.31 1.54
C ALA A 53 -10.60 -4.04 0.97
N THR A 54 -9.90 -2.92 1.04
CA THR A 54 -10.36 -1.62 0.54
C THR A 54 -9.26 -0.92 -0.25
N VAL A 55 -9.67 -0.08 -1.21
CA VAL A 55 -8.82 0.94 -1.84
C VAL A 55 -9.62 2.25 -1.88
N GLN A 56 -9.26 3.22 -1.05
CA GLN A 56 -10.03 4.46 -0.93
C GLN A 56 -9.15 5.64 -0.51
N PRO A 57 -9.58 6.89 -0.78
CA PRO A 57 -8.89 8.06 -0.25
C PRO A 57 -9.12 8.16 1.27
N GLU A 58 -8.04 8.16 2.04
CA GLU A 58 -8.05 8.31 3.50
C GLU A 58 -7.29 9.58 3.89
N GLN A 59 -7.79 10.33 4.87
CA GLN A 59 -7.04 11.40 5.52
C GLN A 59 -6.23 10.77 6.65
N LEU A 60 -4.91 10.88 6.58
CA LEU A 60 -4.01 10.25 7.54
C LEU A 60 -3.37 11.32 8.43
N PRO A 61 -3.29 11.11 9.76
CA PRO A 61 -2.54 12.01 10.61
C PRO A 61 -1.06 12.00 10.21
N MET A 62 -0.35 13.11 10.39
CA MET A 62 1.07 13.21 10.01
C MET A 62 1.99 12.17 10.68
N ALA A 63 1.58 11.61 11.81
CA ALA A 63 2.29 10.55 12.52
C ALA A 63 2.14 9.16 11.88
N ASP A 64 1.14 8.97 11.00
CA ASP A 64 0.97 7.73 10.27
C ASP A 64 2.14 7.52 9.28
N PRO A 65 2.77 6.34 9.23
CA PRO A 65 3.88 6.06 8.32
C PRO A 65 3.56 6.37 6.86
N LEU A 66 2.31 6.16 6.42
CA LEU A 66 1.88 6.35 5.04
C LEU A 66 1.67 7.83 4.69
N ALA A 67 1.49 8.73 5.67
CA ALA A 67 1.14 10.13 5.42
C ALA A 67 2.25 10.90 4.67
N ASN A 68 3.51 10.49 4.83
CA ASN A 68 4.66 11.26 4.35
C ASN A 68 5.25 10.78 3.03
N VAL A 69 4.79 9.65 2.46
CA VAL A 69 5.27 9.16 1.15
C VAL A 69 4.88 10.14 0.04
N ARG A 70 5.77 10.41 -0.91
CA ARG A 70 5.55 11.41 -1.99
C ARG A 70 6.14 10.92 -3.31
N GLY A 71 5.77 11.62 -4.38
CA GLY A 71 6.33 11.35 -5.71
C GLY A 71 5.93 9.97 -6.20
N ALA A 72 6.88 9.26 -6.79
CA ALA A 72 6.70 7.89 -7.27
C ALA A 72 6.98 6.84 -6.19
N SER A 73 7.46 7.28 -5.00
CA SER A 73 7.78 6.39 -3.89
C SER A 73 6.56 5.57 -3.46
N SER A 74 6.81 4.32 -3.10
CA SER A 74 5.81 3.37 -2.62
C SER A 74 6.12 2.96 -1.18
N ILE A 75 5.08 2.72 -0.40
CA ILE A 75 5.18 2.35 1.02
C ILE A 75 4.17 1.26 1.34
N ILE A 76 4.56 0.33 2.20
CA ILE A 76 3.68 -0.65 2.82
C ILE A 76 3.98 -0.73 4.31
N HIS A 77 2.93 -0.76 5.13
CA HIS A 77 3.00 -0.95 6.56
C HIS A 77 2.27 -2.23 6.94
N PHE A 78 2.89 -3.05 7.79
CA PHE A 78 2.33 -4.27 8.32
C PHE A 78 2.09 -4.13 9.81
N ASP A 79 0.82 -4.20 10.20
CA ASP A 79 0.43 -4.40 11.60
C ASP A 79 0.67 -5.88 11.96
N LEU A 80 1.47 -6.12 12.99
CA LEU A 80 1.92 -7.46 13.39
C LEU A 80 1.74 -7.62 14.91
N ASP A 81 1.39 -8.82 15.36
CA ASP A 81 1.23 -9.16 16.78
C ASP A 81 2.54 -9.20 17.55
N THR A 82 3.64 -9.48 16.86
CA THR A 82 4.99 -9.65 17.43
C THR A 82 5.85 -8.39 17.35
N LEU A 83 5.47 -7.42 16.52
CA LEU A 83 6.17 -6.13 16.39
C LEU A 83 5.21 -5.00 16.78
N PRO A 84 5.31 -4.45 18.02
CA PRO A 84 4.35 -3.49 18.55
C PRO A 84 4.16 -2.20 17.74
N ALA A 85 5.15 -1.82 16.92
CA ALA A 85 5.09 -0.65 16.04
C ALA A 85 4.93 -1.03 14.55
N GLY A 86 4.65 -2.30 14.26
CA GLY A 86 4.58 -2.85 12.91
C GLY A 86 5.92 -2.91 12.17
N LEU A 87 5.84 -3.24 10.88
CA LEU A 87 6.98 -3.24 9.96
C LEU A 87 6.64 -2.38 8.74
N THR A 88 7.48 -1.39 8.44
CA THR A 88 7.31 -0.50 7.28
C THR A 88 8.41 -0.75 6.26
N LEU A 89 8.03 -0.94 4.99
CA LEU A 89 8.95 -0.97 3.86
C LEU A 89 8.65 0.21 2.95
N VAL A 90 9.70 0.94 2.57
CA VAL A 90 9.61 2.10 1.68
C VAL A 90 10.55 1.90 0.51
N SER A 91 10.01 2.02 -0.70
CA SER A 91 10.79 2.12 -1.94
C SER A 91 10.73 3.58 -2.40
N HIS A 92 11.90 4.22 -2.51
CA HIS A 92 12.00 5.63 -2.83
C HIS A 92 12.19 5.82 -4.34
N ASP A 93 11.26 6.55 -4.95
CA ASP A 93 11.28 6.99 -6.34
C ASP A 93 11.81 5.94 -7.34
N PRO A 94 11.14 4.77 -7.42
CA PRO A 94 11.56 3.69 -8.32
C PRO A 94 11.50 4.14 -9.78
N GLY A 95 12.45 3.62 -10.57
CA GLY A 95 12.55 3.85 -12.01
C GLY A 95 12.18 2.62 -12.85
N PRO A 96 12.20 2.76 -14.18
CA PRO A 96 12.00 1.62 -15.08
C PRO A 96 13.05 0.49 -14.87
N ASP A 97 14.26 0.87 -14.48
CA ASP A 97 15.38 -0.03 -14.17
C ASP A 97 15.10 -0.90 -12.93
N THR A 98 14.49 -0.35 -11.87
CA THR A 98 14.11 -1.15 -10.69
C THR A 98 13.09 -2.23 -11.06
N THR A 99 12.11 -1.88 -11.91
CA THR A 99 11.12 -2.85 -12.42
C THR A 99 11.78 -3.92 -13.30
N ALA A 100 12.73 -3.53 -14.16
CA ALA A 100 13.47 -4.46 -15.01
C ALA A 100 14.36 -5.42 -14.19
N TYR A 101 14.97 -4.91 -13.11
CA TYR A 101 15.76 -5.72 -12.19
C TYR A 101 14.91 -6.81 -11.53
N ASP A 102 13.71 -6.48 -11.05
CA ASP A 102 12.80 -7.45 -10.44
C ASP A 102 12.46 -8.59 -11.42
N MET A 103 12.16 -8.25 -12.68
CA MET A 103 11.92 -9.27 -13.72
C MET A 103 13.13 -10.18 -13.96
N LEU A 104 14.35 -9.61 -13.98
CA LEU A 104 15.58 -10.41 -14.15
C LEU A 104 15.83 -11.31 -12.93
N ALA A 105 15.61 -10.79 -11.72
CA ALA A 105 15.74 -11.56 -10.49
C ALA A 105 14.76 -12.75 -10.47
N ASP A 106 13.50 -12.52 -10.86
CA ASP A 106 12.49 -13.57 -10.99
C ASP A 106 12.88 -14.61 -12.04
N PHE A 107 13.37 -14.18 -13.21
CA PHE A 107 13.85 -15.10 -14.24
C PHE A 107 15.01 -15.97 -13.73
N ILE A 108 16.02 -15.36 -13.12
CA ILE A 108 17.16 -16.07 -12.54
C ILE A 108 16.69 -17.08 -11.49
N ASN A 109 15.77 -16.70 -10.60
CA ASN A 109 15.23 -17.60 -9.57
C ASN A 109 14.46 -18.78 -10.20
N ALA A 110 13.67 -18.52 -11.24
CA ALA A 110 12.90 -19.55 -11.95
C ALA A 110 13.79 -20.57 -12.69
N VAL A 111 14.96 -20.15 -13.20
CA VAL A 111 15.88 -21.06 -13.92
C VAL A 111 16.96 -21.68 -13.03
N LYS A 112 17.24 -21.07 -11.87
CA LYS A 112 18.17 -21.62 -10.84
C LYS A 112 17.63 -22.86 -10.16
N THR A 113 16.32 -23.11 -10.24
CA THR A 113 15.70 -24.31 -9.69
C THR A 113 16.08 -25.52 -10.57
N ARG A 114 17.28 -26.05 -10.31
CA ARG A 114 17.76 -27.38 -10.67
C ARG A 114 18.41 -28.01 -9.45
#